data_AF-A0A6I3BP15-F1
#
_entry.id   AF-A0A6I3BP15-F1
#
_cell.length_a   1.000
_cell.length_b   1.000
_cell.length_c   1.000
_cell.angle_alpha   90.00
_cell.angle_beta   90.00
_cell.angle_gamma   90.00
#
_symmetry.space_group_name_H-M   'P 1'
#
loop_
_entity.id
_entity.type
_entity.pdbx_description
1 polymer ?
#
loop_
_entity_poly.entity_id
_entity_poly.type
_entity_poly.pdbx_seq_one_letter_code
_entity_poly.pdbx_strand_id
1 'polypeptide(L)'
;MSVNKTINDSFHIYDTTLRDGAQQEGLNLSVHDKLTIARHLDDLGVGFIEGGWPGANPKDTEFFKLAQTELKLKNATFVAFGATRRPGVKAADDVLLRALQDSRAAAVTLVAKSHDRHVDLALKTHLDENLAMIKDSIEFLRAGGQRVFLDAEHFFDGYISNKAYALEVVRTAVEAGADVVALCDTNGGMLPDELSNIVHEVLTASSARLG
;
A
#
# COMPACT_ATOMS: atom_id res chain seq x y z
N MET A 1 19.13 -26.62 -6.62
CA MET A 1 18.80 -26.37 -5.19
C MET A 1 18.52 -24.89 -5.06
N SER A 2 17.26 -24.50 -4.90
CA SER A 2 16.87 -23.09 -4.74
C SER A 2 17.33 -22.64 -3.37
N VAL A 3 18.28 -21.70 -3.32
CA VAL A 3 18.59 -20.99 -2.10
C VAL A 3 17.37 -20.13 -1.81
N ASN A 4 16.56 -20.54 -0.83
CA ASN A 4 15.53 -19.69 -0.24
C ASN A 4 16.27 -18.52 0.41
N LYS A 5 16.54 -17.49 -0.39
CA LYS A 5 17.12 -16.24 0.09
C LYS A 5 15.97 -15.52 0.75
N THR A 6 15.71 -15.85 2.01
CA THR A 6 14.87 -15.03 2.89
C THR A 6 15.51 -13.65 2.89
N ILE A 7 14.93 -12.71 2.12
CA ILE A 7 15.36 -11.33 2.14
C ILE A 7 15.24 -10.89 3.60
N ASN A 8 16.32 -10.34 4.15
CA ASN A 8 16.31 -9.83 5.52
C ASN A 8 15.24 -8.75 5.59
N ASP A 9 14.19 -9.02 6.35
CA ASP A 9 13.03 -8.17 6.43
C ASP A 9 13.28 -6.89 7.25
N SER A 10 14.51 -6.66 7.75
CA SER A 10 14.84 -5.51 8.60
C SER A 10 14.79 -4.16 7.89
N PHE A 11 15.07 -4.12 6.58
CA PHE A 11 15.06 -2.88 5.79
C PHE A 11 14.82 -3.23 4.32
N HIS A 12 13.93 -2.46 3.69
CA HIS A 12 13.59 -2.63 2.28
C HIS A 12 13.45 -1.28 1.60
N ILE A 13 13.80 -1.24 0.32
CA ILE A 13 13.43 -0.14 -0.57
C ILE A 13 12.12 -0.52 -1.25
N TYR A 14 11.09 0.31 -1.06
CA TYR A 14 9.80 0.20 -1.73
C TYR A 14 9.74 1.27 -2.83
N ASP A 15 9.77 0.85 -4.09
CA ASP A 15 9.81 1.76 -5.24
C ASP A 15 8.41 1.99 -5.82
N THR A 16 8.02 3.26 -5.93
CA THR A 16 6.72 3.71 -6.45
C THR A 16 6.78 4.29 -7.86
N THR A 17 7.90 4.14 -8.58
CA THR A 17 8.14 4.79 -9.90
C THR A 17 7.05 4.46 -10.91
N LEU A 18 6.55 3.22 -10.94
CA LEU A 18 5.58 2.75 -11.93
C LEU A 18 4.12 3.15 -11.64
N ARG A 19 3.83 3.65 -10.42
CA ARG A 19 2.52 4.15 -10.01
C ARG A 19 2.59 5.63 -9.72
N ASP A 20 3.20 6.02 -8.60
CA ASP A 20 3.18 7.39 -8.11
C ASP A 20 4.06 8.30 -8.98
N GLY A 21 5.26 7.82 -9.32
CA GLY A 21 6.15 8.51 -10.27
C GLY A 21 5.53 8.66 -11.67
N ALA A 22 4.64 7.75 -12.05
CA ALA A 22 3.94 7.77 -13.34
C ALA A 22 2.74 8.73 -13.38
N GLN A 23 2.33 9.33 -12.26
CA GLN A 23 1.22 10.30 -12.20
C GLN A 23 1.61 11.72 -12.62
N GLN A 24 2.90 11.97 -12.93
CA GLN A 24 3.35 13.27 -13.40
C GLN A 24 2.71 13.64 -14.74
N GLU A 25 2.27 14.90 -14.86
CA GLU A 25 1.72 15.42 -16.10
C GLU A 25 2.70 15.22 -17.27
N GLY A 26 2.18 14.69 -18.38
CA GLY A 26 2.97 14.45 -19.60
C GLY A 26 3.70 13.10 -19.64
N LEU A 27 3.69 12.32 -18.56
CA LEU A 27 4.24 10.96 -18.56
C LEU A 27 3.14 9.93 -18.83
N ASN A 28 3.29 9.13 -19.89
CA ASN A 28 2.33 8.08 -20.22
C ASN A 28 3.07 6.80 -20.62
N LEU A 29 3.35 5.95 -19.63
CA LEU A 29 4.05 4.68 -19.86
C LEU A 29 3.14 3.69 -20.59
N SER A 30 3.66 3.09 -21.66
CA SER A 30 3.06 1.89 -22.23
C SER A 30 3.27 0.69 -21.29
N VAL A 31 2.53 -0.39 -21.51
CA VAL A 31 2.73 -1.64 -20.76
C VAL A 31 4.15 -2.19 -20.97
N HIS A 32 4.72 -2.02 -22.16
CA HIS A 32 6.08 -2.44 -22.45
C HIS A 32 7.14 -1.59 -21.72
N ASP A 33 6.90 -0.28 -21.61
CA ASP A 33 7.76 0.60 -20.81
C ASP A 33 7.74 0.17 -19.34
N LYS A 34 6.55 -0.13 -18.80
CA LYS A 34 6.40 -0.63 -17.42
C LYS A 34 7.16 -1.93 -17.18
N LEU A 35 7.07 -2.89 -18.11
CA LEU A 35 7.84 -4.15 -18.03
C LEU A 35 9.36 -3.89 -18.08
N THR A 36 9.80 -2.95 -18.91
CA THR A 36 11.22 -2.60 -19.04
C THR A 36 11.75 -1.93 -17.77
N ILE A 37 11.03 -0.93 -17.25
CA ILE A 37 11.37 -0.24 -16.02
C ILE A 37 11.36 -1.20 -14.83
N ALA A 38 10.37 -2.08 -14.72
CA ALA A 38 10.31 -3.09 -13.64
C ALA A 38 11.57 -3.98 -13.60
N ARG A 39 12.11 -4.37 -14.76
CA ARG A 39 13.36 -5.14 -14.83
C ARG A 39 14.56 -4.32 -14.37
N HIS A 40 14.63 -3.04 -14.73
CA HIS A 40 15.69 -2.16 -14.25
C HIS A 40 15.62 -1.93 -12.74
N LEU A 41 14.43 -1.74 -12.18
CA LEU A 41 14.24 -1.63 -10.73
C LEU A 41 14.67 -2.90 -10.01
N ASP A 42 14.34 -4.08 -10.55
CA ASP A 42 14.79 -5.37 -10.02
C ASP A 42 16.32 -5.52 -10.08
N ASP A 43 16.94 -5.13 -11.20
CA ASP A 43 18.40 -5.18 -11.36
C ASP A 43 19.12 -4.18 -10.42
N LEU A 44 18.48 -3.05 -10.06
CA LEU A 44 18.96 -2.15 -9.01
C LEU A 44 18.87 -2.75 -7.60
N GLY A 45 18.08 -3.81 -7.41
CA GLY A 45 17.99 -4.54 -6.15
C GLY A 45 16.99 -3.96 -5.15
N VAL A 46 15.96 -3.24 -5.62
CA VAL A 46 14.86 -2.80 -4.74
C VAL A 46 14.10 -4.00 -4.17
N GLY A 47 13.55 -3.87 -2.97
CA GLY A 47 12.85 -4.97 -2.29
C GLY A 47 11.42 -5.14 -2.79
N PHE A 48 10.75 -4.03 -3.11
CA PHE A 48 9.37 -4.01 -3.59
C PHE A 48 9.22 -3.05 -4.77
N ILE A 49 8.42 -3.45 -5.75
CA ILE A 49 8.06 -2.62 -6.92
C ILE A 49 6.54 -2.48 -6.94
N GLU A 50 6.05 -1.26 -6.75
CA GLU A 50 4.63 -0.94 -6.88
C GLU A 50 4.24 -0.77 -8.35
N GLY A 51 3.52 -1.74 -8.91
CA GLY A 51 3.27 -1.83 -10.34
C GLY A 51 2.12 -0.95 -10.88
N GLY A 52 1.24 -0.48 -10.01
CA GLY A 52 0.03 0.28 -10.38
C GLY A 52 -1.25 -0.25 -9.72
N TRP A 53 -2.39 0.19 -10.24
CA TRP A 53 -3.72 -0.06 -9.68
C TRP A 53 -4.59 -0.94 -10.60
N PRO A 54 -4.42 -2.28 -10.56
CA PRO A 54 -5.21 -3.19 -11.37
C PRO A 54 -6.70 -3.11 -10.98
N GLY A 55 -7.58 -3.24 -11.97
CA GLY A 55 -9.04 -3.03 -11.81
C GLY A 55 -9.48 -1.57 -11.94
N ALA A 56 -8.68 -0.61 -11.47
CA ALA A 56 -8.98 0.82 -11.63
C ALA A 56 -8.40 1.40 -12.93
N ASN A 57 -7.20 0.98 -13.31
CA ASN A 57 -6.54 1.38 -14.55
C ASN A 57 -6.44 0.19 -15.53
N PRO A 58 -7.03 0.28 -16.75
CA PRO A 58 -6.95 -0.78 -17.75
C PRO A 58 -5.53 -1.17 -18.15
N LYS A 59 -4.62 -0.19 -18.27
CA LYS A 59 -3.21 -0.46 -18.61
C LYS A 59 -2.49 -1.20 -17.48
N ASP A 60 -2.81 -0.87 -16.23
CA ASP A 60 -2.24 -1.58 -15.08
C ASP A 60 -2.78 -3.01 -15.04
N THR A 61 -4.07 -3.19 -15.30
CA THR A 61 -4.66 -4.53 -15.38
C THR A 61 -3.97 -5.41 -16.43
N GLU A 62 -3.71 -4.86 -17.62
CA GLU A 62 -2.95 -5.54 -18.66
C GLU A 62 -1.49 -5.80 -18.25
N PHE A 63 -0.84 -4.80 -17.64
CA PHE A 63 0.52 -4.92 -17.14
C PHE A 63 0.67 -6.03 -16.10
N PHE A 64 -0.24 -6.13 -15.12
CA PHE A 64 -0.22 -7.21 -14.12
C PHE A 64 -0.44 -8.57 -14.75
N LYS A 65 -1.29 -8.67 -15.79
CA LYS A 65 -1.48 -9.93 -16.53
C LYS A 65 -0.21 -10.36 -17.26
N LEU A 66 0.46 -9.46 -17.97
CA LEU A 66 1.71 -9.77 -18.68
C LEU A 66 2.88 -10.00 -17.73
N ALA A 67 2.94 -9.25 -16.61
CA ALA A 67 3.97 -9.40 -15.59
C ALA A 67 4.07 -10.84 -15.07
N GLN A 68 2.94 -11.53 -14.89
CA GLN A 68 2.91 -12.94 -14.46
C GLN A 68 3.68 -13.90 -15.38
N THR A 69 3.74 -13.60 -16.68
CA THR A 69 4.39 -14.45 -17.68
C THR A 69 5.73 -13.90 -18.15
N GLU A 70 5.93 -12.57 -18.10
CA GLU A 70 7.07 -11.88 -18.71
C GLU A 70 8.08 -11.29 -17.72
N LEU A 71 7.69 -11.08 -16.45
CA LEU A 71 8.61 -10.64 -15.40
C LEU A 71 9.11 -11.84 -14.61
N LYS A 72 10.44 -11.97 -14.59
CA LYS A 72 11.17 -12.92 -13.74
C LYS A 72 12.07 -12.10 -12.82
N LEU A 73 11.46 -11.55 -11.77
CA LEU A 73 12.16 -10.75 -10.77
C LEU A 73 13.06 -11.64 -9.93
N LYS A 74 14.28 -11.20 -9.68
CA LYS A 74 15.30 -11.93 -8.90
C LYS A 74 15.38 -11.41 -7.47
N ASN A 75 15.14 -10.12 -7.28
CA ASN A 75 15.32 -9.40 -6.03
C ASN A 75 13.98 -8.86 -5.50
N ALA A 76 13.19 -8.23 -6.38
CA ALA A 76 12.01 -7.50 -5.99
C ALA A 76 10.76 -8.40 -5.86
N THR A 77 9.90 -8.03 -4.91
CA THR A 77 8.52 -8.50 -4.83
C THR A 77 7.62 -7.51 -5.57
N PHE A 78 6.78 -8.01 -6.48
CA PHE A 78 5.84 -7.17 -7.22
C PHE A 78 4.57 -6.88 -6.40
N VAL A 79 4.16 -5.61 -6.37
CA VAL A 79 3.11 -5.10 -5.48
C VAL A 79 1.99 -4.43 -6.29
N ALA A 80 0.74 -4.80 -6.00
CA ALA A 80 -0.43 -4.07 -6.48
C ALA A 80 -0.79 -2.95 -5.50
N PHE A 81 -1.17 -1.78 -6.00
CA PHE A 81 -1.71 -0.70 -5.20
C PHE A 81 -3.22 -0.63 -5.36
N GLY A 82 -3.95 -0.31 -4.28
CA GLY A 82 -5.34 0.06 -4.38
C GLY A 82 -5.93 0.56 -3.07
N ALA A 83 -7.25 0.70 -3.01
CA ALA A 83 -7.94 1.21 -1.83
C ALA A 83 -8.66 0.09 -1.07
N THR A 84 -8.99 0.35 0.20
CA THR A 84 -9.90 -0.49 0.98
C THR A 84 -11.26 -0.63 0.29
N ARG A 85 -12.02 -1.67 0.68
CA ARG A 85 -13.42 -1.85 0.27
C ARG A 85 -14.25 -0.59 0.50
N ARG A 86 -15.27 -0.37 -0.33
CA ARG A 86 -16.17 0.79 -0.19
C ARG A 86 -17.00 0.73 1.11
N PRO A 87 -17.45 1.89 1.63
CA PRO A 87 -18.35 1.94 2.78
C PRO A 87 -19.63 1.13 2.53
N GLY A 88 -20.04 0.33 3.51
CA GLY A 88 -21.25 -0.50 3.47
C GLY A 88 -21.22 -1.68 2.48
N VAL A 89 -20.10 -1.92 1.79
CA VAL A 89 -19.91 -3.05 0.88
C VAL A 89 -19.11 -4.14 1.59
N LYS A 90 -19.41 -5.42 1.38
CA LYS A 90 -18.56 -6.50 1.90
C LYS A 90 -17.28 -6.59 1.08
N ALA A 91 -16.14 -6.89 1.72
CA ALA A 91 -14.86 -6.98 1.03
C ALA A 91 -14.88 -7.94 -0.19
N ALA A 92 -15.53 -9.09 -0.06
CA ALA A 92 -15.67 -10.06 -1.15
C ALA A 92 -16.56 -9.58 -2.33
N ASP A 93 -17.44 -8.61 -2.10
CA ASP A 93 -18.34 -8.06 -3.10
C ASP A 93 -17.78 -6.78 -3.75
N ASP A 94 -16.67 -6.25 -3.21
CA ASP A 94 -16.02 -5.08 -3.79
C ASP A 94 -15.17 -5.45 -5.00
N VAL A 95 -15.56 -4.94 -6.16
CA VAL A 95 -14.93 -5.26 -7.45
C VAL A 95 -13.49 -4.79 -7.55
N LEU A 96 -13.13 -3.67 -6.92
CA LEU A 96 -11.76 -3.15 -6.96
C LEU A 96 -10.86 -3.95 -6.02
N LEU A 97 -11.36 -4.29 -4.83
CA LEU A 97 -10.61 -5.13 -3.90
C LEU A 97 -10.42 -6.55 -4.46
N ARG A 98 -11.44 -7.11 -5.12
CA ARG A 98 -11.32 -8.39 -5.84
C ARG A 98 -10.31 -8.32 -6.98
N ALA A 99 -10.25 -7.23 -7.72
CA ALA A 99 -9.25 -7.05 -8.77
C ALA A 99 -7.80 -7.05 -8.22
N LEU A 100 -7.57 -6.54 -7.00
CA LEU A 100 -6.27 -6.65 -6.32
C LEU A 100 -5.91 -8.10 -6.00
N GLN A 101 -6.88 -8.91 -5.56
CA GLN A 101 -6.68 -10.34 -5.35
C GLN A 101 -6.40 -11.08 -6.68
N ASP A 102 -7.20 -10.79 -7.72
CA ASP A 102 -7.08 -11.42 -9.04
C ASP A 102 -5.81 -11.00 -9.79
N SER A 103 -5.17 -9.88 -9.40
CA SER A 103 -3.89 -9.42 -9.95
C SER A 103 -2.76 -10.44 -9.71
N ARG A 104 -2.89 -11.28 -8.68
CA ARG A 104 -1.88 -12.25 -8.22
C ARG A 104 -0.53 -11.63 -7.87
N ALA A 105 -0.49 -10.33 -7.59
CA ALA A 105 0.68 -9.70 -6.98
C ALA A 105 0.97 -10.38 -5.63
N ALA A 106 2.23 -10.62 -5.33
CA ALA A 106 2.61 -11.30 -4.09
C ALA A 106 2.36 -10.42 -2.84
N ALA A 107 2.35 -9.10 -3.02
CA ALA A 107 1.93 -8.14 -2.02
C ALA A 107 0.92 -7.12 -2.59
N VAL A 108 0.16 -6.51 -1.70
CA VAL A 108 -0.76 -5.41 -2.01
C VAL A 108 -0.54 -4.28 -1.02
N THR A 109 -0.44 -3.05 -1.52
CA THR A 109 -0.48 -1.84 -0.70
C THR A 109 -1.88 -1.24 -0.78
N LEU A 110 -2.56 -1.18 0.36
CA LEU A 110 -3.87 -0.59 0.51
C LEU A 110 -3.74 0.83 1.06
N VAL A 111 -4.19 1.82 0.29
CA VAL A 111 -4.38 3.18 0.81
C VAL A 111 -5.63 3.26 1.66
N ALA A 112 -5.48 3.84 2.84
CA ALA A 112 -6.57 4.10 3.78
C ALA A 112 -6.48 5.51 4.34
N LYS A 113 -7.65 6.09 4.64
CA LYS A 113 -7.70 7.42 5.27
C LYS A 113 -7.31 7.28 6.74
N SER A 114 -6.29 8.02 7.15
CA SER A 114 -5.81 8.07 8.54
C SER A 114 -6.05 9.42 9.23
N HIS A 115 -6.73 10.33 8.55
CA HIS A 115 -7.19 11.62 9.06
C HIS A 115 -8.74 11.60 9.13
N ASP A 116 -9.30 11.81 10.33
CA ASP A 116 -10.75 11.78 10.60
C ASP A 116 -11.54 12.70 9.66
N ARG A 117 -11.08 13.92 9.44
CA ARG A 117 -11.68 14.86 8.50
C ARG A 117 -11.77 14.31 7.07
N HIS A 118 -10.81 13.49 6.64
CA HIS A 118 -10.84 12.87 5.31
C HIS A 118 -11.82 11.69 5.25
N VAL A 119 -12.05 11.00 6.38
CA VAL A 119 -13.12 10.00 6.47
C VAL A 119 -14.47 10.67 6.24
N ASP A 120 -14.72 11.79 6.92
CA ASP A 120 -15.99 12.51 6.79
C ASP A 120 -16.18 13.13 5.40
N LEU A 121 -15.15 13.80 4.86
CA LEU A 121 -15.29 14.59 3.63
C LEU A 121 -15.11 13.76 2.35
N ALA A 122 -14.14 12.84 2.32
CA ALA A 122 -13.81 12.07 1.13
C ALA A 122 -14.56 10.75 1.07
N LEU A 123 -14.59 9.98 2.16
CA LEU A 123 -15.30 8.69 2.20
C LEU A 123 -16.79 8.86 2.51
N LYS A 124 -17.19 9.97 3.15
CA LYS A 124 -18.58 10.27 3.54
C LYS A 124 -19.17 9.17 4.41
N THR A 125 -18.37 8.69 5.37
CA THR A 125 -18.74 7.62 6.30
C THR A 125 -18.23 7.93 7.71
N HIS A 126 -18.44 7.03 8.65
CA HIS A 126 -18.02 7.17 10.05
C HIS A 126 -16.63 6.55 10.30
N LEU A 127 -15.96 7.03 11.35
CA LEU A 127 -14.64 6.52 11.77
C LEU A 127 -14.64 5.01 11.98
N ASP A 128 -15.63 4.47 12.70
CA ASP A 128 -15.77 3.03 12.94
C ASP A 128 -15.93 2.22 11.64
N GLU A 129 -16.64 2.78 10.67
CA GLU A 129 -16.80 2.14 9.36
C GLU A 129 -15.50 2.19 8.55
N ASN A 130 -14.70 3.26 8.64
CA ASN A 130 -13.38 3.29 8.03
C ASN A 130 -12.43 2.25 8.65
N LEU A 131 -12.46 2.08 9.99
CA LEU A 131 -11.70 1.04 10.67
C LEU A 131 -12.15 -0.36 10.23
N ALA A 132 -13.47 -0.58 10.08
CA ALA A 132 -14.01 -1.82 9.53
C ALA A 132 -13.58 -2.04 8.06
N MET A 133 -13.58 -0.99 7.23
CA MET A 133 -13.10 -1.05 5.85
C MET A 133 -11.63 -1.49 5.78
N ILE A 134 -10.77 -0.90 6.62
CA ILE A 134 -9.35 -1.28 6.72
C ILE A 134 -9.22 -2.75 7.09
N LYS A 135 -9.86 -3.15 8.20
CA LYS A 135 -9.80 -4.52 8.71
C LYS A 135 -10.26 -5.55 7.68
N ASP A 136 -11.48 -5.38 7.16
CA ASP A 136 -12.08 -6.33 6.23
C ASP A 136 -11.25 -6.47 4.94
N SER A 137 -10.64 -5.38 4.48
CA SER A 137 -9.83 -5.39 3.25
C SER A 137 -8.52 -6.14 3.44
N ILE A 138 -7.84 -5.88 4.56
CA ILE A 138 -6.60 -6.60 4.89
C ILE A 138 -6.90 -8.08 5.06
N GLU A 139 -7.90 -8.44 5.88
CA GLU A 139 -8.27 -9.84 6.15
C GLU A 139 -8.63 -10.59 4.85
N PHE A 140 -9.36 -9.94 3.94
CA PHE A 140 -9.72 -10.53 2.65
C PHE A 140 -8.49 -10.85 1.77
N LEU A 141 -7.54 -9.92 1.66
CA LEU A 141 -6.33 -10.12 0.85
C LEU A 141 -5.38 -11.13 1.51
N ARG A 142 -5.26 -11.09 2.84
CA ARG A 142 -4.49 -12.08 3.62
C ARG A 142 -5.05 -13.48 3.46
N ALA A 143 -6.37 -13.63 3.48
CA ALA A 143 -7.04 -14.92 3.19
C ALA A 143 -6.78 -15.41 1.75
N GLY A 144 -6.53 -14.49 0.81
CA GLY A 144 -6.06 -14.78 -0.55
C GLY A 144 -4.58 -15.17 -0.65
N GLY A 145 -3.83 -15.14 0.45
CA GLY A 145 -2.41 -15.49 0.51
C GLY A 145 -1.44 -14.35 0.16
N GLN A 146 -1.93 -13.11 0.04
CA GLN A 146 -1.08 -11.96 -0.29
C GLN A 146 -0.52 -11.32 0.99
N ARG A 147 0.68 -10.75 0.90
CA ARG A 147 1.17 -9.79 1.90
C ARG A 147 0.42 -8.48 1.75
N VAL A 148 0.17 -7.78 2.86
CA VAL A 148 -0.57 -6.53 2.82
C VAL A 148 0.20 -5.44 3.53
N PHE A 149 0.47 -4.34 2.84
CA PHE A 149 0.95 -3.10 3.41
C PHE A 149 -0.21 -2.12 3.49
N LEU A 150 -0.24 -1.31 4.55
CA LEU A 150 -1.18 -0.21 4.65
C LEU A 150 -0.43 1.10 4.35
N ASP A 151 -0.88 1.85 3.36
CA ASP A 151 -0.52 3.24 3.14
C ASP A 151 -1.49 4.12 3.96
N ALA A 152 -0.99 4.68 5.06
CA ALA A 152 -1.74 5.56 5.94
C ALA A 152 -1.71 6.99 5.37
N GLU A 153 -2.62 7.27 4.45
CA GLU A 153 -2.69 8.55 3.74
C GLU A 153 -3.02 9.70 4.70
N HIS A 154 -2.28 10.81 4.59
CA HIS A 154 -2.32 11.99 5.46
C HIS A 154 -2.11 11.68 6.95
N PHE A 155 -1.30 10.68 7.27
CA PHE A 155 -1.09 10.23 8.65
C PHE A 155 -0.60 11.35 9.57
N PHE A 156 0.41 12.10 9.15
CA PHE A 156 1.02 13.10 10.04
C PHE A 156 0.06 14.26 10.36
N ASP A 157 -0.67 14.76 9.36
CA ASP A 157 -1.72 15.78 9.57
C ASP A 157 -2.85 15.22 10.47
N GLY A 158 -3.28 13.98 10.20
CA GLY A 158 -4.27 13.28 10.98
C GLY A 158 -3.83 13.04 12.43
N TYR A 159 -2.55 12.75 12.66
CA TYR A 159 -1.97 12.54 13.96
C TYR A 159 -1.92 13.83 14.79
N ILE A 160 -1.55 14.95 14.17
CA ILE A 160 -1.55 16.26 14.83
C ILE A 160 -2.98 16.67 15.20
N SER A 161 -3.94 16.46 14.29
CA SER A 161 -5.35 16.81 14.52
C SER A 161 -6.01 15.90 15.57
N ASN A 162 -5.81 14.58 15.44
CA ASN A 162 -6.47 13.55 16.24
C ASN A 162 -5.56 12.32 16.40
N LYS A 163 -4.57 12.43 17.28
CA LYS A 163 -3.60 11.38 17.62
C LYS A 163 -4.25 10.04 17.97
N ALA A 164 -5.35 10.06 18.74
CA ALA A 164 -6.00 8.83 19.18
C ALA A 164 -6.54 8.03 17.98
N TYR A 165 -7.20 8.70 17.04
CA TYR A 165 -7.73 8.05 15.85
C TYR A 165 -6.63 7.58 14.89
N ALA A 166 -5.58 8.39 14.67
CA ALA A 166 -4.46 8.00 13.83
C ALA A 166 -3.77 6.72 14.35
N LEU A 167 -3.54 6.63 15.66
CA LEU A 167 -2.99 5.43 16.30
C LEU A 167 -3.94 4.23 16.20
N GLU A 168 -5.26 4.47 16.26
CA GLU A 168 -6.26 3.42 16.11
C GLU A 168 -6.28 2.82 14.70
N VAL A 169 -6.04 3.62 13.67
CA VAL A 169 -5.85 3.14 12.28
C VAL A 169 -4.65 2.21 12.19
N VAL A 170 -3.50 2.59 12.78
CA VAL A 170 -2.29 1.75 12.83
C VAL A 170 -2.58 0.44 13.57
N ARG A 171 -3.20 0.52 14.75
CA ARG A 171 -3.56 -0.66 15.56
C ARG A 171 -4.47 -1.61 14.78
N THR A 172 -5.52 -1.08 14.16
CA THR A 172 -6.47 -1.85 13.37
C THR A 172 -5.80 -2.58 12.20
N ALA A 173 -4.88 -1.91 11.51
CA ALA A 173 -4.16 -2.53 10.41
C ALA A 173 -3.25 -3.68 10.86
N VAL A 174 -2.50 -3.48 11.95
CA VAL A 174 -1.62 -4.51 12.53
C VAL A 174 -2.44 -5.71 13.01
N GLU A 175 -3.54 -5.48 13.74
CA GLU A 175 -4.40 -6.54 14.24
C GLU A 175 -5.09 -7.33 13.13
N ALA A 176 -5.43 -6.68 12.01
CA ALA A 176 -5.96 -7.34 10.81
C ALA A 176 -4.88 -8.13 10.04
N GLY A 177 -3.61 -7.97 10.38
CA GLY A 177 -2.50 -8.74 9.81
C GLY A 177 -1.74 -8.02 8.70
N ALA A 178 -1.75 -6.69 8.66
CA ALA A 178 -0.83 -5.93 7.80
C ALA A 178 0.63 -6.22 8.19
N ASP A 179 1.47 -6.44 7.18
CA ASP A 179 2.89 -6.69 7.33
C ASP A 179 3.66 -5.40 7.66
N VAL A 180 3.25 -4.26 7.08
CA VAL A 180 3.85 -2.93 7.23
C VAL A 180 2.74 -1.87 7.23
N VAL A 181 2.90 -0.83 8.04
CA VAL A 181 2.08 0.40 7.97
C VAL A 181 2.99 1.56 7.58
N ALA A 182 2.87 2.03 6.35
CA ALA A 182 3.61 3.18 5.84
C ALA A 182 2.93 4.47 6.31
N LEU A 183 3.68 5.32 7.03
CA LEU A 183 3.18 6.60 7.52
C LEU A 183 3.44 7.68 6.46
N CYS A 184 2.40 8.25 5.86
CA CYS A 184 2.57 9.14 4.71
C CYS A 184 2.48 10.63 5.08
N ASP A 185 3.56 11.38 4.84
CA ASP A 185 3.52 12.85 4.76
C ASP A 185 3.01 13.25 3.36
N THR A 186 1.73 13.04 3.14
CA THR A 186 1.10 13.19 1.81
C THR A 186 1.24 14.60 1.24
N ASN A 187 1.30 15.62 2.08
CA ASN A 187 1.48 17.01 1.64
C ASN A 187 2.97 17.37 1.44
N GLY A 188 3.91 16.61 2.02
CA GLY A 188 5.35 16.81 1.88
C GLY A 188 5.88 18.07 2.59
N GLY A 189 5.26 18.44 3.71
CA GLY A 189 5.49 19.72 4.38
C GLY A 189 6.09 19.64 5.78
N MET A 190 6.21 18.44 6.36
CA MET A 190 6.66 18.28 7.74
C MET A 190 8.18 18.41 7.86
N LEU A 191 8.66 19.09 8.91
CA LEU A 191 10.10 19.17 9.15
C LEU A 191 10.64 17.80 9.58
N PRO A 192 11.88 17.42 9.17
CA PRO A 192 12.44 16.10 9.50
C PRO A 192 12.43 15.75 10.99
N ASP A 193 12.69 16.73 11.87
CA ASP A 193 12.67 16.52 13.32
C ASP A 193 11.25 16.28 13.86
N GLU A 194 10.24 16.98 13.32
CA GLU A 194 8.84 16.78 13.68
C GLU A 194 8.35 15.40 13.24
N LEU A 195 8.69 15.02 12.01
CA LEU A 195 8.39 13.70 11.46
C LEU A 195 9.05 12.60 12.30
N SER A 196 10.34 12.74 12.62
CA SER A 196 11.08 11.78 13.43
C SER A 196 10.47 11.60 14.82
N ASN A 197 10.06 12.68 15.47
CA ASN A 197 9.40 12.61 16.77
C ASN A 197 8.09 11.82 16.70
N ILE A 198 7.24 12.11 15.71
CA ILE A 198 5.96 11.38 15.55
C ILE A 198 6.22 9.90 15.25
N VAL A 199 7.15 9.57 14.36
CA VAL A 199 7.52 8.18 14.07
C VAL A 199 7.97 7.45 15.35
N HIS A 200 8.81 8.07 16.18
CA HIS A 200 9.25 7.49 17.45
C HIS A 200 8.10 7.27 18.44
N GLU A 201 7.15 8.19 18.51
CA GLU A 201 5.95 8.03 19.33
C GLU A 201 5.10 6.85 18.86
N VAL A 202 4.88 6.70 17.54
CA VAL A 202 4.12 5.59 16.96
C VAL A 202 4.83 4.25 17.19
N LEU A 203 6.15 4.19 17.03
CA LEU A 203 6.96 3.00 17.34
C LEU A 203 6.87 2.60 18.81
N THR A 204 6.76 3.58 19.72
CA THR A 204 6.65 3.30 21.15
C THR A 204 5.23 2.87 21.53
N ALA A 205 4.23 3.41 20.84
CA ALA A 205 2.81 3.15 21.12
C ALA A 205 2.26 1.90 20.41
N SER A 206 2.99 1.33 19.43
CA SER A 206 2.52 0.19 18.65
C SER A 206 3.62 -0.83 18.40
N SER A 207 3.24 -2.08 18.13
CA SER A 207 4.15 -3.11 17.63
C SER A 207 4.23 -3.14 16.09
N ALA A 208 3.81 -2.05 15.44
CA ALA A 208 3.75 -1.97 13.99
C ALA A 208 5.15 -1.96 13.39
N ARG A 209 5.31 -2.64 12.25
CA ARG A 209 6.45 -2.40 11.37
C ARG A 209 6.12 -1.19 10.53
N LEU A 210 6.87 -0.10 10.71
CA LEU A 210 6.61 1.15 10.02
C LEU A 210 7.40 1.23 8.72
N GLY A 211 6.77 1.86 7.72
CA GLY A 211 7.38 2.28 6.46
C GLY A 211 7.31 3.78 6.28
#